data_AF-A0A959GXH1-F1
#
_entry.id   AF-A0A959GXH1-F1
#
_cell.length_a   1.000
_cell.length_b   1.000
_cell.length_c   1.000
_cell.angle_alpha   90.00
_cell.angle_beta   90.00
_cell.angle_gamma   90.00
#
_symmetry.space_group_name_H-M   'P 1'
#
loop_
_entity.id
_entity.type
_entity.pdbx_description
1 polymer ?
#
loop_
_entity_poly.entity_id
_entity_poly.type
_entity_poly.pdbx_seq_one_letter_code
_entity_poly.pdbx_strand_id
1 'polypeptide(L)'
;MTAAIQIFYMRTGLVFSIAMFLSLSVCGQRYDFTWLTGYTTAIPPQQGDLDGISLLNFGNGNLESLELVNLDYDFTHNNSAFSDSSGNLIAFFNGIQVEDASYHIMENGQEMDKYIVTGSHYRKYSDEFLPQGSIFLPWPAHPDSLFLIYGGKANYGSAAQVILGSLNLSYALIDLKGNNGLGKMVEREQMLLEDTIGNGQITACKHANGRDWWVLIWEADAARVYRFLVNPKGISSKGQQTVDFPIYSGAGQTCFSPDGRFYAIYNGISDAMGTYLN
;
A
#
# COMPACT_ATOMS: atom_id res chain seq x y z
N MET A 1 -40.86 16.69 -44.11
CA MET A 1 -40.71 16.52 -42.64
C MET A 1 -39.95 15.25 -42.25
N THR A 2 -39.94 14.21 -43.09
CA THR A 2 -39.33 12.89 -42.82
C THR A 2 -37.79 12.86 -42.91
N ALA A 3 -37.19 13.57 -43.87
CA ALA A 3 -35.73 13.55 -44.05
C ALA A 3 -34.93 14.24 -42.91
N ALA A 4 -35.45 15.34 -42.36
CA ALA A 4 -34.79 16.07 -41.28
C ALA A 4 -34.76 15.29 -39.96
N ILE A 5 -35.81 14.50 -39.70
CA ILE A 5 -35.92 13.63 -38.52
C ILE A 5 -34.92 12.46 -38.64
N GLN A 6 -34.79 11.86 -39.83
CA GLN A 6 -33.81 10.79 -40.08
C GLN A 6 -32.36 11.26 -39.89
N ILE A 7 -32.01 12.47 -40.36
CA ILE A 7 -30.67 13.05 -40.20
C ILE A 7 -30.36 13.33 -38.73
N PHE A 8 -31.36 13.77 -37.96
CA PHE A 8 -31.21 13.98 -36.52
C PHE A 8 -30.91 12.67 -35.79
N TYR A 9 -31.70 11.61 -36.03
CA TYR A 9 -31.47 10.28 -35.42
C TYR A 9 -30.12 9.66 -35.81
N MET A 10 -29.69 9.78 -37.07
CA MET A 10 -28.36 9.33 -37.51
C MET A 10 -27.23 10.08 -36.80
N ARG A 11 -27.36 11.40 -36.59
CA ARG A 11 -26.34 12.19 -35.88
C ARG A 11 -26.28 11.85 -34.39
N THR A 12 -27.41 11.68 -33.71
CA THR A 12 -27.43 11.24 -32.31
C THR A 12 -26.93 9.81 -32.12
N GLY A 13 -27.25 8.89 -33.05
CA GLY A 13 -26.75 7.52 -33.02
C GLY A 13 -25.23 7.46 -33.21
N LEU A 14 -24.69 8.23 -34.17
CA LEU A 14 -23.25 8.32 -34.41
C LEU A 14 -22.49 8.89 -33.20
N VAL A 15 -23.02 9.95 -32.56
CA VAL A 15 -22.42 10.53 -31.34
C VAL A 15 -22.44 9.53 -30.18
N PHE A 16 -23.53 8.78 -30.02
CA PHE A 16 -23.64 7.75 -28.98
C PHE A 16 -22.68 6.57 -29.23
N SER A 17 -22.54 6.15 -30.49
CA SER A 17 -21.57 5.13 -30.89
C SER A 17 -20.12 5.59 -30.70
N ILE A 18 -19.78 6.84 -31.07
CA ILE A 18 -18.44 7.41 -30.84
C ILE A 18 -18.15 7.51 -29.33
N ALA A 19 -19.13 7.89 -28.50
CA ALA A 19 -18.99 7.90 -27.05
C ALA A 19 -18.79 6.50 -26.45
N MET A 20 -19.44 5.46 -27.01
CA MET A 20 -19.19 4.06 -26.63
C MET A 20 -17.81 3.56 -27.08
N PHE A 21 -17.35 3.89 -28.29
CA PHE A 21 -16.02 3.47 -28.77
C PHE A 21 -14.86 4.19 -28.06
N LEU A 22 -15.08 5.41 -27.56
CA LEU A 22 -14.12 6.11 -26.69
C LEU A 22 -14.04 5.54 -25.26
N SER A 23 -14.99 4.67 -24.87
CA SER A 23 -15.09 4.13 -23.51
C SER A 23 -14.40 2.78 -23.29
N LEU A 24 -13.70 2.22 -24.29
CA LEU A 24 -13.17 0.85 -24.25
C LEU A 24 -11.65 0.72 -24.04
N SER A 25 -10.93 1.80 -23.73
CA SER A 25 -9.57 1.70 -23.21
C SER A 25 -9.61 1.80 -21.69
N VAL A 26 -10.06 0.74 -21.02
CA VAL A 26 -9.84 0.59 -19.57
C VAL A 26 -8.41 0.11 -19.41
N CYS A 27 -7.46 1.04 -19.31
CA CYS A 27 -6.12 0.70 -18.86
C CYS A 27 -6.20 0.27 -17.39
N GLY A 28 -5.74 -0.95 -17.11
CA GLY A 28 -5.50 -1.38 -15.73
C GLY A 28 -4.53 -0.43 -15.03
N GLN A 29 -4.71 -0.29 -13.72
CA GLN A 29 -3.78 0.45 -12.86
C GLN A 29 -2.51 -0.40 -12.76
N ARG A 30 -1.34 0.17 -13.07
CA ARG A 30 -0.06 -0.56 -13.08
C ARG A 30 0.82 -0.29 -11.86
N TYR A 31 0.22 0.27 -10.82
CA TYR A 31 0.94 0.78 -9.66
C TYR A 31 1.60 -0.32 -8.81
N ASP A 32 1.18 -1.57 -8.98
CA ASP A 32 1.68 -2.77 -8.33
C ASP A 32 2.39 -3.73 -9.31
N PHE A 33 2.89 -3.23 -10.45
CA PHE A 33 3.52 -4.08 -11.48
C PHE A 33 4.96 -4.50 -11.14
N THR A 34 5.59 -3.85 -10.16
CA THR A 34 6.93 -4.20 -9.72
C THR A 34 6.89 -4.66 -8.28
N TRP A 35 7.30 -5.89 -8.02
CA TRP A 35 7.38 -6.45 -6.67
C TRP A 35 8.85 -6.64 -6.30
N LEU A 36 9.23 -6.12 -5.15
CA LEU A 36 10.55 -6.33 -4.57
C LEU A 36 10.37 -7.23 -3.35
N THR A 37 11.15 -8.29 -3.22
CA THR A 37 11.09 -9.18 -2.05
C THR A 37 12.44 -9.82 -1.81
N GLY A 38 12.71 -10.17 -0.56
CA GLY A 38 13.94 -10.83 -0.17
C GLY A 38 14.69 -10.06 0.91
N TYR A 39 15.83 -10.62 1.29
CA TYR A 39 16.73 -10.09 2.28
C TYR A 39 18.12 -10.68 2.02
N THR A 40 19.14 -10.01 2.51
CA THR A 40 20.51 -10.50 2.49
C THR A 40 20.77 -11.42 3.68
N THR A 41 21.50 -12.51 3.48
CA THR A 41 21.91 -13.37 4.60
C THR A 41 23.36 -13.13 4.98
N ALA A 42 23.68 -13.29 6.27
CA ALA A 42 25.04 -13.14 6.78
C ALA A 42 25.99 -14.29 6.34
N ILE A 43 25.47 -15.30 5.65
CA ILE A 43 26.24 -16.43 5.15
C ILE A 43 26.52 -16.14 3.68
N PRO A 44 27.80 -16.09 3.24
CA PRO A 44 28.10 -15.95 1.82
C PRO A 44 27.35 -17.04 1.05
N PRO A 45 26.56 -16.68 0.01
CA PRO A 45 25.84 -17.67 -0.76
C PRO A 45 26.80 -18.76 -1.22
N GLN A 46 26.42 -20.03 -1.06
CA GLN A 46 27.21 -21.11 -1.65
C GLN A 46 27.20 -20.93 -3.17
N GLN A 47 28.15 -21.54 -3.87
CA GLN A 47 28.24 -21.41 -5.32
C GLN A 47 26.93 -21.88 -5.98
N GLY A 48 26.10 -20.93 -6.43
CA GLY A 48 24.78 -21.17 -7.02
C GLY A 48 23.58 -20.69 -6.20
N ASP A 49 23.78 -20.27 -4.95
CA ASP A 49 22.72 -19.66 -4.13
C ASP A 49 22.43 -18.23 -4.62
N LEU A 50 21.15 -17.89 -4.69
CA LEU A 50 20.65 -16.56 -5.05
C LEU A 50 20.31 -15.83 -3.75
N ASP A 51 21.19 -14.93 -3.31
CA ASP A 51 20.98 -14.06 -2.15
C ASP A 51 20.75 -12.61 -2.61
N GLY A 52 19.89 -11.88 -1.91
CA GLY A 52 19.56 -10.48 -2.19
C GLY A 52 18.09 -10.24 -2.51
N ILE A 53 17.80 -9.08 -3.09
CA ILE A 53 16.44 -8.66 -3.41
C ILE A 53 16.06 -9.19 -4.79
N SER A 54 14.96 -9.95 -4.84
CA SER A 54 14.28 -10.32 -6.07
C SER A 54 13.36 -9.20 -6.51
N LEU A 55 13.62 -8.67 -7.69
CA LEU A 55 12.78 -7.71 -8.41
C LEU A 55 11.97 -8.48 -9.46
N LEU A 56 10.66 -8.56 -9.26
CA LEU A 56 9.72 -9.20 -10.17
C LEU A 56 8.97 -8.11 -10.92
N ASN A 57 9.07 -8.10 -12.25
CA ASN A 57 8.27 -7.21 -13.08
C ASN A 57 7.13 -7.99 -13.74
N PHE A 58 5.92 -7.50 -13.55
CA PHE A 58 4.71 -8.01 -14.18
C PHE A 58 4.29 -7.04 -15.27
N GLY A 59 4.05 -7.52 -16.48
CA GLY A 59 3.49 -6.69 -17.55
C GLY A 59 2.04 -7.03 -17.80
N ASN A 60 1.71 -7.63 -18.94
CA ASN A 60 0.31 -7.92 -19.30
C ASN A 60 -0.34 -9.05 -18.46
N GLY A 61 -0.36 -8.91 -17.13
CA GLY A 61 -0.84 -9.87 -16.15
C GLY A 61 0.07 -11.08 -15.92
N ASN A 62 1.27 -11.09 -16.50
CA ASN A 62 2.23 -12.19 -16.41
C ASN A 62 3.57 -11.66 -15.92
N LEU A 63 4.34 -12.52 -15.24
CA LEU A 63 5.73 -12.25 -14.89
C LEU A 63 6.55 -12.11 -16.18
N GLU A 64 7.13 -10.94 -16.41
CA GLU A 64 7.96 -10.62 -17.57
C GLU A 64 9.45 -10.76 -17.28
N SER A 65 9.89 -10.34 -16.08
CA SER A 65 11.28 -10.49 -15.65
C SER A 65 11.41 -10.76 -14.15
N LEU A 66 12.52 -11.42 -13.80
CA LEU A 66 13.01 -11.60 -12.44
C LEU A 66 14.49 -11.21 -12.44
N GLU A 67 14.84 -10.20 -11.65
CA GLU A 67 16.20 -9.70 -11.48
C GLU A 67 16.62 -9.82 -10.02
N LEU A 68 17.91 -10.05 -9.79
CA LEU A 68 18.48 -10.01 -8.45
C LEU A 68 19.26 -8.71 -8.29
N VAL A 69 18.86 -7.92 -7.30
CA VAL A 69 19.50 -6.66 -6.95
C VAL A 69 20.15 -6.84 -5.58
N ASN A 70 21.46 -6.58 -5.53
CA ASN A 70 22.18 -6.60 -4.27
C ASN A 70 22.08 -5.22 -3.62
N LEU A 71 21.20 -5.11 -2.63
CA LEU A 71 20.94 -3.88 -1.88
C LEU A 71 21.20 -4.14 -0.40
N ASP A 72 21.74 -3.14 0.29
CA ASP A 72 21.76 -3.10 1.75
C ASP A 72 20.36 -2.66 2.26
N TYR A 73 19.36 -3.43 1.85
CA TYR A 73 17.95 -3.15 2.04
C TYR A 73 17.19 -4.45 2.11
N ASP A 74 16.66 -4.79 3.28
CA ASP A 74 15.94 -6.03 3.50
C ASP A 74 14.44 -5.77 3.64
N PHE A 75 13.64 -6.66 3.06
CA PHE A 75 12.20 -6.74 3.35
C PHE A 75 11.97 -7.80 4.41
N THR A 76 11.30 -7.40 5.51
CA THR A 76 10.88 -8.33 6.55
C THR A 76 9.38 -8.63 6.41
N HIS A 77 8.50 -7.94 7.15
CA HIS A 77 7.04 -8.12 7.03
C HIS A 77 6.36 -6.98 6.28
N ASN A 78 6.93 -5.78 6.36
CA ASN A 78 6.42 -4.60 5.69
C ASN A 78 7.08 -4.46 4.31
N ASN A 79 6.25 -4.30 3.29
CA ASN A 79 6.68 -4.21 1.91
C ASN A 79 5.62 -3.46 1.12
N SER A 80 5.99 -2.31 0.59
CA SER A 80 5.23 -1.57 -0.39
C SER A 80 6.14 -1.13 -1.52
N ALA A 81 5.67 -1.26 -2.75
CA ALA A 81 6.29 -0.68 -3.92
C ALA A 81 5.25 0.09 -4.71
N PHE A 82 5.70 1.10 -5.44
CA PHE A 82 4.86 1.90 -6.33
C PHE A 82 5.53 2.01 -7.70
N SER A 83 4.78 1.64 -8.72
CA SER A 83 5.14 1.88 -10.12
C SER A 83 4.34 3.03 -10.71
N ASP A 84 4.82 3.63 -11.80
CA ASP A 84 4.05 4.59 -12.58
C ASP A 84 2.93 3.92 -13.40
N SER A 85 2.17 4.72 -14.16
CA SER A 85 1.10 4.20 -15.02
C SER A 85 1.60 3.31 -16.17
N SER A 86 2.89 3.32 -16.46
CA SER A 86 3.52 2.47 -17.48
C SER A 86 4.00 1.15 -16.88
N GLY A 87 4.15 1.06 -15.56
CA GLY A 87 4.66 -0.09 -14.81
C GLY A 87 6.11 0.05 -14.35
N ASN A 88 6.73 1.21 -14.52
CA ASN A 88 8.11 1.45 -14.08
C ASN A 88 8.15 1.73 -12.58
N LEU A 89 9.08 1.12 -11.84
CA LEU A 89 9.28 1.38 -10.41
C LEU A 89 9.56 2.87 -10.16
N ILE A 90 8.97 3.42 -9.10
CA ILE A 90 9.15 4.80 -8.65
C ILE A 90 9.73 4.85 -7.23
N ALA A 91 9.12 4.09 -6.31
CA ALA A 91 9.52 4.08 -4.91
C ALA A 91 9.18 2.75 -4.24
N PHE A 92 9.90 2.39 -3.18
CA PHE A 92 9.59 1.24 -2.34
C PHE A 92 9.94 1.49 -0.87
N PHE A 93 9.29 0.75 0.02
CA PHE A 93 9.33 0.93 1.47
C PHE A 93 9.25 -0.41 2.21
N ASN A 94 10.17 -0.64 3.15
CA ASN A 94 10.29 -1.84 3.97
C ASN A 94 9.83 -1.62 5.42
N GLY A 95 9.21 -0.48 5.72
CA GLY A 95 8.88 -0.08 7.08
C GLY A 95 9.91 0.84 7.74
N ILE A 96 11.16 0.90 7.25
CA ILE A 96 12.26 1.69 7.84
C ILE A 96 12.60 2.91 7.00
N GLN A 97 12.77 2.73 5.70
CA GLN A 97 13.18 3.83 4.82
C GLN A 97 12.59 3.68 3.42
N VAL A 98 12.35 4.81 2.77
CA VAL A 98 11.86 4.88 1.38
C VAL A 98 13.06 4.98 0.45
N GLU A 99 13.11 4.10 -0.54
CA GLU A 99 14.08 4.18 -1.63
C GLU A 99 13.40 4.55 -2.95
N ASP A 100 14.16 5.20 -3.82
CA ASP A 100 13.73 5.58 -5.17
C ASP A 100 14.08 4.51 -6.21
N ALA A 101 13.67 4.72 -7.46
CA ALA A 101 13.89 3.79 -8.56
C ALA A 101 15.37 3.52 -8.90
N SER A 102 16.31 4.30 -8.37
CA SER A 102 17.75 4.08 -8.49
C SER A 102 18.33 3.19 -7.39
N TYR A 103 17.49 2.66 -6.50
CA TYR A 103 17.86 1.83 -5.35
C TYR A 103 18.75 2.55 -4.34
N HIS A 104 18.46 3.82 -4.14
CA HIS A 104 19.05 4.62 -3.07
C HIS A 104 17.93 5.20 -2.22
N ILE A 105 18.25 5.50 -0.96
CA ILE A 105 17.34 6.22 -0.08
C ILE A 105 16.88 7.52 -0.75
N MET A 106 15.57 7.64 -0.93
CA MET A 106 14.95 8.83 -1.49
C MET A 106 15.31 10.04 -0.62
N GLU A 107 15.45 11.24 -1.20
CA GLU A 107 15.76 12.44 -0.42
C GLU A 107 14.70 12.63 0.69
N ASN A 108 15.16 12.69 1.94
CA ASN A 108 14.34 12.70 3.17
C ASN A 108 13.53 11.40 3.43
N GLY A 109 13.95 10.25 2.90
CA GLY A 109 13.29 8.95 3.06
C GLY A 109 13.85 8.04 4.15
N GLN A 110 14.94 8.42 4.83
CA GLN A 110 15.58 7.64 5.91
C GLN A 110 14.81 7.67 7.24
N GLU A 111 15.00 6.66 8.10
CA GLU A 111 14.54 6.65 9.51
C GLU A 111 13.06 7.01 9.68
N MET A 112 12.21 6.32 8.93
CA MET A 112 10.76 6.44 8.98
C MET A 112 10.14 5.57 10.08
N ASP A 113 10.87 4.54 10.52
CA ASP A 113 10.43 3.66 11.60
C ASP A 113 10.66 4.25 12.98
N LYS A 114 9.82 3.83 13.92
CA LYS A 114 10.08 4.03 15.36
C LYS A 114 10.66 2.76 15.94
N TYR A 115 11.93 2.80 16.36
CA TYR A 115 12.50 1.70 17.16
C TYR A 115 11.83 1.65 18.53
N ILE A 116 11.25 0.50 18.86
CA ILE A 116 10.42 0.37 20.06
C ILE A 116 11.14 -0.41 21.16
N VAL A 117 11.95 -1.42 20.80
CA VAL A 117 12.70 -2.24 21.77
C VAL A 117 14.07 -2.60 21.24
N THR A 118 15.09 -2.41 22.07
CA THR A 118 16.47 -2.84 21.82
C THR A 118 16.96 -3.70 22.99
N GLY A 119 17.41 -4.94 22.75
CA GLY A 119 18.01 -5.79 23.79
C GLY A 119 18.34 -7.21 23.32
N SER A 120 19.18 -7.96 24.06
CA SER A 120 19.69 -9.28 23.64
C SER A 120 18.62 -10.36 23.43
N HIS A 121 17.43 -10.19 23.99
CA HIS A 121 16.32 -11.16 23.88
C HIS A 121 15.22 -10.74 22.91
N TYR A 122 15.20 -9.47 22.48
CA TYR A 122 14.24 -8.96 21.52
C TYR A 122 15.03 -8.48 20.29
N ARG A 123 14.88 -9.16 19.15
CA ARG A 123 15.29 -8.57 17.87
C ARG A 123 14.66 -7.19 17.78
N LYS A 124 15.39 -6.19 17.27
CA LYS A 124 14.91 -4.80 17.18
C LYS A 124 13.49 -4.83 16.60
N TYR A 125 12.48 -4.44 17.38
CA TYR A 125 11.11 -4.37 16.88
C TYR A 125 10.85 -2.94 16.45
N SER A 126 10.48 -2.79 15.17
CA SER A 126 10.06 -1.53 14.58
C SER A 126 8.93 -1.78 13.57
N ASP A 127 8.60 -0.75 12.81
CA ASP A 127 7.49 -0.72 11.85
C ASP A 127 7.71 -1.67 10.66
N GLU A 128 8.94 -2.20 10.48
CA GLU A 128 9.27 -3.25 9.52
C GLU A 128 8.54 -4.59 9.80
N PHE A 129 8.13 -4.83 11.05
CA PHE A 129 7.41 -6.03 11.47
C PHE A 129 5.88 -5.92 11.32
N LEU A 130 5.38 -4.93 10.58
CA LEU A 130 3.95 -4.79 10.26
C LEU A 130 3.62 -5.44 8.91
N PRO A 131 2.92 -6.59 8.88
CA PRO A 131 2.49 -7.21 7.64
C PRO A 131 1.44 -6.34 6.95
N GLN A 132 1.62 -6.04 5.66
CA GLN A 132 0.74 -5.09 4.95
C GLN A 132 0.62 -3.76 5.73
N GLY A 133 1.76 -3.32 6.32
CA GLY A 133 1.84 -2.18 7.23
C GLY A 133 1.97 -0.83 6.56
N SER A 134 1.98 -0.78 5.23
CA SER A 134 2.09 0.44 4.45
C SER A 134 1.40 0.29 3.10
N ILE A 135 1.13 1.42 2.45
CA ILE A 135 0.66 1.49 1.07
C ILE A 135 1.02 2.82 0.43
N PHE A 136 1.44 2.78 -0.84
CA PHE A 136 1.59 3.98 -1.66
C PHE A 136 0.30 4.26 -2.44
N LEU A 137 -0.11 5.52 -2.51
CA LEU A 137 -1.28 5.95 -3.29
C LEU A 137 -1.02 7.27 -4.02
N PRO A 138 -1.36 7.38 -5.33
CA PRO A 138 -1.24 8.64 -6.05
C PRO A 138 -2.20 9.65 -5.46
N TRP A 139 -1.78 10.92 -5.34
CA TRP A 139 -2.67 11.98 -4.90
C TRP A 139 -3.62 12.37 -6.04
N PRO A 140 -4.95 12.16 -5.91
CA PRO A 140 -5.85 12.44 -7.01
C PRO A 140 -5.81 13.90 -7.47
N ALA A 141 -5.76 14.12 -8.79
CA ALA A 141 -5.57 15.44 -9.42
C ALA A 141 -4.22 16.14 -9.17
N HIS A 142 -3.25 15.44 -8.57
CA HIS A 142 -1.86 15.89 -8.38
C HIS A 142 -0.92 14.80 -8.90
N PRO A 143 -0.71 14.71 -10.23
CA PRO A 143 0.01 13.59 -10.84
C PRO A 143 1.50 13.52 -10.44
N ASP A 144 2.03 14.60 -9.90
CA ASP A 144 3.43 14.71 -9.46
C ASP A 144 3.59 14.41 -7.96
N SER A 145 2.58 13.82 -7.32
CA SER A 145 2.60 13.60 -5.86
C SER A 145 2.08 12.23 -5.46
N LEU A 146 2.73 11.68 -4.45
CA LEU A 146 2.48 10.34 -3.92
C LEU A 146 2.35 10.39 -2.40
N PHE A 147 1.31 9.73 -1.86
CA PHE A 147 1.21 9.46 -0.44
C PHE A 147 1.82 8.10 -0.12
N LEU A 148 2.62 8.03 0.93
CA LEU A 148 2.92 6.79 1.65
C LEU A 148 2.10 6.80 2.93
N ILE A 149 1.13 5.90 3.06
CA ILE A 149 0.34 5.73 4.29
C ILE A 149 0.90 4.50 5.01
N TYR A 150 1.22 4.63 6.29
CA TYR A 150 1.88 3.56 7.04
C TYR A 150 1.48 3.57 8.52
N GLY A 151 1.42 2.38 9.10
CA GLY A 151 1.15 2.18 10.51
C GLY A 151 2.43 2.17 11.34
N GLY A 152 2.29 2.39 12.64
CA GLY A 152 3.40 2.25 13.60
C GLY A 152 3.21 1.06 14.53
N LYS A 153 4.29 0.59 15.15
CA LYS A 153 4.25 -0.25 16.35
C LYS A 153 4.59 0.57 17.59
N ALA A 154 4.16 0.09 18.75
CA ALA A 154 4.47 0.67 20.05
C ALA A 154 4.60 -0.40 21.13
N ASN A 155 5.33 -0.09 22.21
CA ASN A 155 5.37 -0.88 23.42
C ASN A 155 4.38 -0.30 24.43
N TYR A 156 3.36 -1.09 24.78
CA TYR A 156 2.33 -0.78 25.76
C TYR A 156 2.69 -1.28 27.17
N GLY A 157 3.76 -2.05 27.29
CA GLY A 157 4.22 -2.58 28.55
C GLY A 157 5.31 -1.71 29.19
N SER A 158 5.85 -2.18 30.32
CA SER A 158 6.98 -1.51 30.97
C SER A 158 8.30 -1.85 30.27
N ALA A 159 9.39 -1.15 30.61
CA ALA A 159 10.72 -1.53 30.15
C ALA A 159 11.12 -2.98 30.53
N ALA A 160 10.54 -3.51 31.62
CA ALA A 160 10.79 -4.88 32.09
C ALA A 160 9.78 -5.91 31.53
N GLN A 161 8.67 -5.47 30.95
CA GLN A 161 7.63 -6.32 30.38
C GLN A 161 7.17 -5.70 29.05
N VAL A 162 7.77 -6.14 27.96
CA VAL A 162 7.45 -5.63 26.61
C VAL A 162 6.11 -6.22 26.16
N ILE A 163 5.16 -5.35 25.83
CA ILE A 163 3.87 -5.71 25.21
C ILE A 163 3.78 -4.92 23.91
N LEU A 164 4.02 -5.58 22.79
CA LEU A 164 4.00 -4.93 21.49
C LEU A 164 2.59 -4.91 20.92
N GLY A 165 2.21 -3.79 20.36
CA GLY A 165 1.00 -3.69 19.53
C GLY A 165 1.18 -2.63 18.46
N SER A 166 0.21 -2.54 17.57
CA SER A 166 0.23 -1.57 16.49
C SER A 166 -0.54 -0.32 16.92
N LEU A 167 0.01 0.84 16.58
CA LEU A 167 -0.46 2.12 17.03
C LEU A 167 -0.35 3.12 15.87
N ASN A 168 -1.38 3.94 15.75
CA ASN A 168 -1.45 5.09 14.86
C ASN A 168 -1.36 4.77 13.37
N LEU A 169 -1.92 5.69 12.60
CA LEU A 169 -1.75 5.74 11.16
C LEU A 169 -1.15 7.09 10.81
N SER A 170 -0.07 7.08 10.04
CA SER A 170 0.58 8.29 9.55
C SER A 170 0.65 8.26 8.02
N TYR A 171 0.92 9.43 7.43
CA TYR A 171 1.35 9.50 6.05
C TYR A 171 2.61 10.35 5.87
N ALA A 172 3.29 10.11 4.76
CA ALA A 172 4.29 11.01 4.19
C ALA A 172 3.83 11.45 2.80
N LEU A 173 4.22 12.67 2.40
CA LEU A 173 3.96 13.22 1.08
C LEU A 173 5.28 13.29 0.31
N ILE A 174 5.27 12.73 -0.90
CA ILE A 174 6.41 12.69 -1.81
C ILE A 174 6.09 13.57 -3.03
N ASP A 175 6.99 14.49 -3.36
CA ASP A 175 7.03 15.21 -4.62
C ASP A 175 7.88 14.42 -5.62
N LEU A 176 7.25 13.89 -6.66
CA LEU A 176 7.89 13.06 -7.68
C LEU A 176 8.81 13.86 -8.62
N LYS A 177 8.66 15.19 -8.68
CA LYS A 177 9.56 16.07 -9.46
C LYS A 177 10.80 16.49 -8.68
N GLY A 178 10.79 16.27 -7.37
CA GLY A 178 11.93 16.54 -6.49
C GLY A 178 13.17 15.71 -6.87
N ASN A 179 14.33 16.13 -6.38
CA ASN A 179 15.62 15.45 -6.58
C ASN A 179 15.89 15.03 -8.04
N ASN A 180 15.73 15.96 -8.98
CA ASN A 180 15.91 15.73 -10.43
C ASN A 180 15.00 14.63 -11.01
N GLY A 181 13.80 14.42 -10.44
CA GLY A 181 12.84 13.41 -10.88
C GLY A 181 12.99 12.04 -10.22
N LEU A 182 13.90 11.89 -9.24
CA LEU A 182 13.98 10.69 -8.40
C LEU A 182 12.99 10.72 -7.24
N GLY A 183 12.35 11.87 -7.00
CA GLY A 183 11.41 12.05 -5.91
C GLY A 183 12.07 12.56 -4.64
N LYS A 184 11.29 13.30 -3.86
CA LYS A 184 11.69 13.84 -2.55
C LYS A 184 10.52 13.80 -1.60
N MET A 185 10.76 13.35 -0.37
CA MET A 185 9.76 13.45 0.68
C MET A 185 9.69 14.90 1.20
N VAL A 186 8.53 15.53 1.03
CA VAL A 186 8.27 16.93 1.39
C VAL A 186 7.50 17.08 2.70
N GLU A 187 6.73 16.06 3.10
CA GLU A 187 6.15 15.96 4.44
C GLU A 187 6.41 14.57 5.00
N ARG A 188 6.77 14.52 6.29
CA ARG A 188 7.08 13.29 7.01
C ARG A 188 6.11 13.14 8.17
N GLU A 189 5.71 11.91 8.46
CA GLU A 189 5.05 11.52 9.71
C GLU A 189 3.82 12.37 10.07
N GLN A 190 2.98 12.67 9.09
CA GLN A 190 1.74 13.40 9.31
C GLN A 190 0.69 12.45 9.90
N MET A 191 0.27 12.72 11.13
CA MET A 191 -0.68 11.89 11.87
C MET A 191 -2.08 11.90 11.22
N LEU A 192 -2.63 10.72 10.90
CA LEU A 192 -4.01 10.52 10.43
C LEU A 192 -4.94 10.01 11.53
N LEU A 193 -4.40 9.15 12.40
CA LEU A 193 -5.14 8.48 13.46
C LEU A 193 -4.23 8.29 14.66
N GLU A 194 -4.70 8.73 15.82
CA GLU A 194 -4.09 8.42 17.11
C GLU A 194 -4.97 7.40 17.85
N ASP A 195 -4.72 6.11 17.63
CA ASP A 195 -5.45 5.00 18.25
C ASP A 195 -4.70 3.67 18.08
N THR A 196 -5.17 2.65 18.79
CA THR A 196 -4.80 1.26 18.57
C THR A 196 -5.39 0.74 17.26
N ILE A 197 -4.53 0.15 16.44
CA ILE A 197 -4.88 -0.38 15.12
C ILE A 197 -4.54 -1.87 15.06
N GLY A 198 -5.17 -2.57 14.12
CA GLY A 198 -4.84 -3.95 13.80
C GLY A 198 -3.37 -4.09 13.41
N ASN A 199 -2.87 -5.33 13.41
CA ASN A 199 -1.49 -5.64 13.06
C ASN A 199 -1.25 -5.50 11.54
N GLY A 200 -1.12 -4.26 11.08
CA GLY A 200 -0.99 -3.88 9.68
C GLY A 200 -2.33 -3.94 8.96
N GLN A 201 -2.42 -4.70 7.87
CA GLN A 201 -3.66 -4.86 7.08
C GLN A 201 -4.20 -3.54 6.52
N ILE A 202 -3.29 -2.62 6.17
CA ILE A 202 -3.64 -1.37 5.50
C ILE A 202 -3.95 -1.71 4.05
N THR A 203 -5.15 -1.38 3.59
CA THR A 203 -5.54 -1.71 2.23
C THR A 203 -6.43 -0.63 1.65
N ALA A 204 -6.39 -0.49 0.34
CA ALA A 204 -7.08 0.56 -0.37
C ALA A 204 -7.81 0.03 -1.61
N CYS A 205 -8.89 0.71 -1.98
CA CYS A 205 -9.55 0.51 -3.26
C CYS A 205 -10.00 1.84 -3.83
N LYS A 206 -10.26 1.84 -5.14
CA LYS A 206 -10.74 3.04 -5.81
C LYS A 206 -12.18 3.34 -5.40
N HIS A 207 -12.46 4.60 -5.12
CA HIS A 207 -13.83 5.08 -4.93
C HIS A 207 -14.63 4.88 -6.22
N ALA A 208 -15.94 4.71 -6.11
CA ALA A 208 -16.86 4.56 -7.24
C ALA A 208 -16.84 5.71 -8.27
N ASN A 209 -16.14 6.82 -7.98
CA ASN A 209 -15.97 7.92 -8.93
C ASN A 209 -14.75 7.74 -9.84
N GLY A 210 -13.99 6.65 -9.67
CA GLY A 210 -12.82 6.30 -10.49
C GLY A 210 -11.57 7.16 -10.25
N ARG A 211 -11.63 8.13 -9.33
CA ARG A 211 -10.56 9.10 -9.07
C ARG A 211 -10.02 9.01 -7.64
N ASP A 212 -10.91 8.97 -6.66
CA ASP A 212 -10.55 9.01 -5.24
C ASP A 212 -10.26 7.59 -4.72
N TRP A 213 -9.68 7.47 -3.53
CA TRP A 213 -9.37 6.18 -2.91
C TRP A 213 -10.00 6.06 -1.53
N TRP A 214 -10.54 4.88 -1.24
CA TRP A 214 -10.82 4.44 0.11
C TRP A 214 -9.59 3.74 0.68
N VAL A 215 -9.25 4.05 1.93
CA VAL A 215 -8.21 3.33 2.70
C VAL A 215 -8.85 2.84 3.98
N LEU A 216 -8.68 1.55 4.26
CA LEU A 216 -9.20 0.88 5.43
C LEU A 216 -8.06 0.38 6.31
N ILE A 217 -8.28 0.46 7.61
CA ILE A 217 -7.48 -0.22 8.62
C ILE A 217 -8.38 -0.60 9.80
N TRP A 218 -8.23 -1.82 10.31
CA TRP A 218 -9.02 -2.31 11.43
C TRP A 218 -8.55 -1.68 12.75
N GLU A 219 -9.47 -1.50 13.67
CA GLU A 219 -9.13 -1.26 15.07
C GLU A 219 -8.68 -2.57 15.73
N ALA A 220 -7.74 -2.49 16.66
CA ALA A 220 -7.24 -3.66 17.37
C ALA A 220 -8.37 -4.33 18.17
N ASP A 221 -8.56 -5.63 17.94
CA ASP A 221 -9.50 -6.49 18.70
C ASP A 221 -10.93 -5.94 18.84
N ALA A 222 -11.37 -5.20 17.81
CA ALA A 222 -12.70 -4.61 17.74
C ALA A 222 -13.32 -4.83 16.36
N ALA A 223 -14.63 -5.04 16.34
CA ALA A 223 -15.44 -5.14 15.12
C ALA A 223 -15.64 -3.78 14.43
N ARG A 224 -14.61 -2.93 14.41
CA ARG A 224 -14.64 -1.56 13.87
C ARG A 224 -13.49 -1.37 12.89
N VAL A 225 -13.81 -0.76 11.75
CA VAL A 225 -12.82 -0.38 10.73
C VAL A 225 -12.77 1.15 10.61
N TYR A 226 -11.57 1.70 10.64
CA TYR A 226 -11.33 3.11 10.31
C TYR A 226 -11.35 3.29 8.80
N ARG A 227 -12.00 4.36 8.34
CA ARG A 227 -12.15 4.66 6.91
C ARG A 227 -11.56 6.03 6.61
N PHE A 228 -10.68 6.09 5.61
CA PHE A 228 -10.11 7.32 5.11
C PHE A 228 -10.42 7.48 3.63
N LEU A 229 -10.64 8.72 3.21
CA LEU A 229 -10.84 9.10 1.82
C LEU A 229 -9.66 9.95 1.36
N VAL A 230 -8.93 9.46 0.35
CA VAL A 230 -7.91 10.22 -0.38
C VAL A 230 -8.56 10.85 -1.61
N ASN A 231 -8.54 12.17 -1.69
CA ASN A 231 -9.15 12.93 -2.79
C ASN A 231 -8.26 14.15 -3.16
N PRO A 232 -8.65 15.02 -4.11
CA PRO A 232 -7.83 16.16 -4.50
C PRO A 232 -7.49 17.17 -3.40
N LYS A 233 -8.20 17.15 -2.27
CA LYS A 233 -7.92 18.00 -1.10
C LYS A 233 -6.98 17.34 -0.09
N GLY A 234 -6.59 16.08 -0.29
CA GLY A 234 -5.73 15.29 0.60
C GLY A 234 -6.46 14.10 1.22
N ILE A 235 -5.94 13.64 2.36
CA ILE A 235 -6.48 12.50 3.11
C ILE A 235 -7.43 13.03 4.19
N SER A 236 -8.62 12.41 4.32
CA SER A 236 -9.59 12.79 5.36
C SER A 236 -10.26 11.58 5.99
N SER A 237 -10.37 11.57 7.32
CA SER A 237 -11.14 10.54 8.04
C SER A 237 -12.63 10.62 7.69
N LYS A 238 -13.27 9.45 7.55
CA LYS A 238 -14.72 9.27 7.42
C LYS A 238 -15.30 8.48 8.60
N GLY A 239 -14.58 8.49 9.71
CA GLY A 239 -14.94 7.80 10.94
C GLY A 239 -14.89 6.28 10.82
N GLN A 240 -15.40 5.63 11.85
CA GLN A 240 -15.43 4.18 11.96
C GLN A 240 -16.71 3.60 11.34
N GLN A 241 -16.63 2.34 10.93
CA GLN A 241 -17.79 1.51 10.63
C GLN A 241 -17.72 0.23 11.46
N THR A 242 -18.81 -0.08 12.14
CA THR A 242 -18.95 -1.35 12.88
C THR A 242 -19.44 -2.44 11.94
N VAL A 243 -18.93 -3.66 12.13
CA VAL A 243 -19.42 -4.88 11.47
C VAL A 243 -20.03 -5.82 12.50
N ASP A 244 -20.92 -6.70 12.05
CA ASP A 244 -21.71 -7.58 12.93
C ASP A 244 -21.03 -8.93 13.22
N PHE A 245 -19.71 -9.03 13.01
CA PHE A 245 -18.91 -10.22 13.29
C PHE A 245 -17.63 -9.84 14.02
N PRO A 246 -17.10 -10.74 14.87
CA PRO A 246 -15.91 -10.44 15.65
C PRO A 246 -14.69 -10.33 14.74
N ILE A 247 -13.83 -9.35 15.06
CA ILE A 247 -12.51 -9.17 14.47
C ILE A 247 -11.51 -9.28 15.61
N TYR A 248 -10.49 -10.11 15.40
CA TYR A 248 -9.38 -10.27 16.32
C TYR A 248 -8.10 -9.87 15.61
N SER A 249 -7.22 -9.20 16.35
CA SER A 249 -5.87 -8.88 15.89
C SER A 249 -5.10 -10.18 15.68
N GLY A 250 -4.45 -10.34 14.53
CA GLY A 250 -3.70 -11.56 14.20
C GLY A 250 -2.64 -11.33 13.14
N ALA A 251 -2.03 -12.41 12.67
CA ALA A 251 -1.17 -12.39 11.50
C ALA A 251 -2.03 -12.70 10.26
N GLY A 252 -2.08 -11.77 9.31
CA GLY A 252 -3.09 -11.85 8.27
C GLY A 252 -2.92 -10.84 7.14
N GLN A 253 -3.86 -10.88 6.21
CA GLN A 253 -3.92 -9.99 5.06
C GLN A 253 -5.36 -9.59 4.76
N THR A 254 -5.51 -8.45 4.10
CA THR A 254 -6.79 -7.96 3.63
C THR A 254 -6.70 -7.57 2.17
N CYS A 255 -7.77 -7.78 1.42
CA CYS A 255 -7.83 -7.33 0.03
C CYS A 255 -9.25 -6.94 -0.36
N PHE A 256 -9.32 -6.05 -1.34
CA PHE A 256 -10.56 -5.77 -2.05
C PHE A 256 -10.64 -6.62 -3.31
N SER A 257 -11.87 -6.92 -3.76
CA SER A 257 -12.06 -7.37 -5.14
C SER A 257 -11.57 -6.28 -6.12
N PRO A 258 -11.18 -6.63 -7.36
CA PRO A 258 -10.66 -5.66 -8.32
C PRO A 258 -11.58 -4.45 -8.59
N ASP A 259 -12.89 -4.65 -8.45
CA ASP A 259 -13.92 -3.60 -8.61
C ASP A 259 -14.32 -2.93 -7.29
N GLY A 260 -13.68 -3.27 -6.17
CA GLY A 260 -13.93 -2.72 -4.84
C GLY A 260 -15.25 -3.14 -4.18
N ARG A 261 -16.03 -4.05 -4.79
CA ARG A 261 -17.34 -4.47 -4.25
C ARG A 261 -17.26 -5.37 -3.02
N PHE A 262 -16.21 -6.17 -2.92
CA PHE A 262 -16.01 -7.11 -1.82
C PHE A 262 -14.73 -6.79 -1.07
N TYR A 263 -14.75 -7.11 0.22
CA TYR A 263 -13.61 -6.99 1.12
C TYR A 263 -13.39 -8.31 1.82
N ALA A 264 -12.19 -8.87 1.68
CA ALA A 264 -11.79 -10.12 2.32
C ALA A 264 -10.76 -9.84 3.41
N ILE A 265 -10.89 -10.57 4.51
CA ILE A 265 -9.96 -10.56 5.63
C ILE A 265 -9.58 -12.01 5.90
N TYR A 266 -8.28 -12.25 6.00
CA TYR A 266 -7.75 -13.48 6.55
C TYR A 266 -6.90 -13.12 7.76
N ASN A 267 -7.23 -13.69 8.92
CA ASN A 267 -6.51 -13.47 10.18
C ASN A 267 -6.24 -14.82 10.87
N GLY A 268 -4.97 -15.21 10.92
CA GLY A 268 -4.50 -16.27 11.80
C GLY A 268 -4.42 -15.73 13.23
N ILE A 269 -5.27 -16.23 14.11
CA ILE A 269 -5.36 -15.83 15.52
C ILE A 269 -4.70 -16.90 16.40
N SER A 270 -5.02 -18.17 16.15
CA SER A 270 -4.38 -19.33 16.79
C SER A 270 -4.49 -20.59 15.91
N ASP A 271 -3.77 -21.64 16.28
CA ASP A 271 -3.83 -22.96 15.61
C ASP A 271 -5.25 -23.58 15.62
N ALA A 272 -6.16 -23.08 16.47
CA ALA A 272 -7.53 -23.57 16.62
C ALA A 272 -8.63 -22.57 16.17
N MET A 273 -8.28 -21.31 15.89
CA MET A 273 -9.24 -20.26 15.51
C MET A 273 -8.64 -19.34 14.42
N GLY A 274 -9.41 -19.13 13.35
CA GLY A 274 -9.01 -18.30 12.19
C GLY A 274 -9.15 -18.98 10.83
N THR A 275 -9.82 -20.13 10.74
CA THR A 275 -9.77 -20.96 9.55
C THR A 275 -10.58 -20.42 8.37
N TYR A 276 -11.83 -19.99 8.51
CA TYR A 276 -12.60 -19.37 7.40
C TYR A 276 -13.75 -18.51 7.96
N LEU A 277 -13.98 -17.32 7.40
CA LEU A 277 -15.26 -16.62 7.52
C LEU A 277 -16.21 -17.29 6.51
N ASN A 278 -17.23 -18.01 7.00
CA ASN A 278 -18.35 -18.48 6.17
C ASN A 278 -19.29 -17.33 5.81
#